data_AF-A0AA86T4A4-F1
#
_entry.id   AF-A0AA86T4A4-F1
#
_cell.length_a   1.000
_cell.length_b   1.000
_cell.length_c   1.000
_cell.angle_alpha   90.00
_cell.angle_beta   90.00
_cell.angle_gamma   90.00
#
_symmetry.space_group_name_H-M   'P 1'
#
loop_
_entity.id
_entity.type
_entity.pdbx_description
1 polymer ?
#
loop_
_entity_poly.entity_id
_entity_poly.type
_entity_poly.pdbx_seq_one_letter_code
_entity_poly.pdbx_strand_id
1 'polypeptide(L)'
;MSHDQDKPTTIKHPFLAVTLAFLAVALLPFLVYSLAPADPLAAGHVVYSAGKERVTLLHPTRYERYGYDATCILEAKEQIIIMESPATRIDHTLIARMHESSDPIQFPYCPPRAELIVQVHQVKAKEGLLTVMRDAVRSMIGR
;
A
#
# COMPACT_ATOMS: atom_id res chain seq x y z
N MET A 1 -52.09 36.85 10.73
CA MET A 1 -51.95 35.71 9.79
C MET A 1 -50.66 35.90 9.02
N SER A 2 -49.79 34.89 9.10
CA SER A 2 -48.45 34.81 8.53
C SER A 2 -48.40 35.05 7.01
N HIS A 3 -47.30 35.63 6.53
CA HIS A 3 -46.38 34.86 5.69
C HIS A 3 -44.99 35.49 5.66
N ASP A 4 -44.05 34.63 6.00
CA ASP A 4 -42.60 34.70 5.92
C ASP A 4 -42.11 35.05 4.50
N GLN A 5 -41.22 36.03 4.37
CA GLN A 5 -40.39 36.26 3.19
C GLN A 5 -38.97 36.55 3.68
N ASP A 6 -38.26 35.47 3.96
CA ASP A 6 -36.81 35.36 4.08
C ASP A 6 -36.12 36.18 2.96
N LYS A 7 -35.54 37.33 3.34
CA LYS A 7 -34.83 38.22 2.41
C LYS A 7 -33.39 37.72 2.31
N PRO A 8 -32.87 37.45 1.10
CA PRO A 8 -31.57 36.80 0.92
C PRO A 8 -30.49 37.65 1.58
N THR A 9 -29.82 37.08 2.58
CA THR A 9 -28.64 37.67 3.22
C THR A 9 -27.59 37.96 2.17
N THR A 10 -27.51 39.23 1.77
CA THR A 10 -26.45 39.79 0.94
C THR A 10 -25.11 39.40 1.55
N ILE A 11 -24.34 38.58 0.86
CA ILE A 11 -22.97 38.23 1.23
C ILE A 11 -22.13 39.51 1.14
N LYS A 12 -21.94 40.18 2.27
CA LYS A 12 -21.32 41.53 2.37
C LYS A 12 -19.83 41.60 2.04
N HIS A 13 -19.19 40.49 1.65
CA HIS A 13 -17.78 40.49 1.26
C HIS A 13 -17.57 39.59 0.04
N PRO A 14 -17.42 40.15 -1.18
CA PRO A 14 -17.17 39.35 -2.38
C PRO A 14 -15.90 38.50 -2.24
N PHE A 15 -14.92 38.99 -1.48
CA PHE A 15 -13.70 38.24 -1.14
C PHE A 15 -13.99 36.99 -0.30
N LEU A 16 -15.02 37.00 0.55
CA LEU A 16 -15.39 35.86 1.40
C LEU A 16 -16.05 34.74 0.58
N ALA A 17 -16.83 35.08 -0.45
CA ALA A 17 -17.36 34.09 -1.38
C ALA A 17 -16.24 33.43 -2.20
N VAL A 18 -15.26 34.22 -2.65
CA VAL A 18 -14.12 33.72 -3.43
C VAL A 18 -13.22 32.81 -2.59
N THR A 19 -12.86 33.22 -1.37
CA THR A 19 -12.02 32.38 -0.49
C THR A 19 -12.69 31.06 -0.13
N LEU A 20 -14.01 31.06 0.09
CA LEU A 20 -14.76 29.85 0.40
C LEU A 20 -14.85 28.89 -0.80
N ALA A 21 -14.97 29.42 -2.02
CA ALA A 21 -14.91 28.63 -3.25
C ALA A 21 -13.52 28.00 -3.45
N PHE A 22 -12.43 28.76 -3.24
CA PHE A 22 -11.08 28.21 -3.30
C PHE A 22 -10.84 27.14 -2.23
N LEU A 23 -11.34 27.35 -1.01
CA LEU A 23 -11.27 26.36 0.06
C LEU A 23 -12.00 25.07 -0.32
N ALA A 24 -13.19 25.17 -0.91
CA ALA A 24 -13.96 24.00 -1.34
C ALA A 24 -13.25 23.20 -2.45
N VAL A 25 -12.67 23.89 -3.44
CA VAL A 25 -11.89 23.24 -4.51
C VAL A 25 -10.60 22.61 -3.96
N ALA A 26 -9.96 23.25 -2.98
CA ALA A 26 -8.77 22.72 -2.31
C ALA A 26 -9.07 21.53 -1.39
N LEU A 27 -10.28 21.47 -0.80
CA LEU A 27 -10.76 20.34 0.01
C LEU A 27 -11.23 19.16 -0.84
N LEU A 28 -11.65 19.41 -2.08
CA LEU A 28 -12.12 18.37 -3.00
C LEU A 28 -11.12 17.21 -3.18
N PRO A 29 -9.81 17.42 -3.46
CA PRO A 29 -8.87 16.32 -3.56
C PRO A 29 -8.73 15.58 -2.23
N PHE A 30 -8.78 16.25 -1.07
CA PHE A 30 -8.72 15.57 0.23
C PHE A 30 -9.92 14.65 0.47
N LEU A 31 -11.12 15.06 0.08
CA LEU A 31 -12.32 14.24 0.20
C LEU A 31 -12.26 13.01 -0.72
N VAL A 32 -11.81 13.20 -1.97
CA VAL A 32 -11.64 12.11 -2.93
C VAL A 32 -10.53 11.15 -2.49
N TYR A 33 -9.40 11.65 -2.02
CA TYR A 33 -8.28 10.83 -1.54
C TYR A 33 -8.56 10.15 -0.19
N SER A 34 -9.43 10.73 0.65
CA SER A 34 -9.84 10.12 1.92
C SER A 34 -10.78 8.93 1.73
N LEU A 35 -11.50 8.88 0.61
CA LEU A 35 -12.39 7.78 0.24
C LEU A 35 -11.70 6.73 -0.64
N ALA A 36 -10.53 7.07 -1.21
CA ALA A 36 -9.74 6.10 -1.94
C ALA A 36 -9.31 4.98 -0.97
N PRO A 37 -9.71 3.72 -1.22
CA PRO A 37 -9.20 2.60 -0.46
C PRO A 37 -7.67 2.59 -0.55
N ALA A 38 -7.00 2.17 0.53
CA ALA A 38 -5.56 1.98 0.51
C ALA A 38 -5.20 1.16 -0.74
N ASP A 39 -4.28 1.72 -1.54
CA ASP A 39 -4.00 1.21 -2.89
C ASP A 39 -3.79 -0.31 -2.83
N PRO A 40 -4.61 -1.12 -3.54
CA PRO A 40 -4.48 -2.56 -3.50
C PRO A 40 -3.07 -2.95 -3.95
N LEU A 41 -2.48 -3.95 -3.32
CA LEU A 41 -1.17 -4.52 -3.63
C LEU A 41 -1.00 -4.66 -5.16
N ALA A 42 -0.32 -3.70 -5.78
CA ALA A 42 -0.21 -3.58 -7.22
C ALA A 42 1.14 -4.12 -7.72
N ALA A 43 1.17 -4.60 -8.95
CA ALA A 43 2.41 -4.98 -9.60
C ALA A 43 3.38 -3.79 -9.65
N GLY A 44 4.67 -4.05 -9.39
CA GLY A 44 5.74 -3.07 -9.29
C GLY A 44 5.90 -2.44 -7.90
N HIS A 45 4.97 -2.62 -6.96
CA HIS A 45 5.12 -2.08 -5.61
C HIS A 45 6.12 -2.89 -4.78
N VAL A 46 6.93 -2.19 -4.00
CA VAL A 46 7.81 -2.81 -2.99
C VAL A 46 7.02 -3.00 -1.71
N VAL A 47 6.98 -4.25 -1.25
CA VAL A 47 6.36 -4.64 0.02
C VAL A 47 7.39 -5.36 0.88
N TYR A 48 7.08 -5.48 2.16
CA TYR A 48 7.94 -6.11 3.14
C TYR A 48 7.26 -7.38 3.65
N SER A 49 8.01 -8.43 3.90
CA SER A 49 7.49 -9.60 4.60
C SER A 49 6.99 -9.24 6.01
N ALA A 50 5.85 -9.81 6.40
CA ALA A 50 5.23 -9.57 7.69
C ALA A 50 5.99 -10.25 8.84
N GLY A 51 6.63 -11.38 8.57
CA GLY A 51 7.30 -12.22 9.55
C GLY A 51 8.25 -13.23 8.89
N LYS A 52 8.81 -14.13 9.72
CA LYS A 52 9.60 -15.25 9.24
C LYS A 52 8.68 -16.40 8.84
N GLU A 53 8.66 -16.75 7.57
CA GLU A 53 7.68 -17.73 7.06
C GLU A 53 8.20 -18.55 5.89
N ARG A 54 7.58 -19.70 5.68
CA ARG A 54 7.92 -20.60 4.58
C ARG A 54 7.09 -20.22 3.35
N VAL A 55 7.75 -19.94 2.25
CA VAL A 55 7.13 -19.53 0.98
C VAL A 55 7.54 -20.48 -0.13
N THR A 56 6.73 -20.53 -1.20
CA THR A 56 6.96 -21.44 -2.32
C THR A 56 7.75 -20.73 -3.41
N LEU A 57 8.77 -21.39 -3.95
CA LEU A 57 9.53 -20.93 -5.11
C LEU A 57 8.70 -21.17 -6.37
N LEU A 58 8.57 -20.16 -7.23
CA LEU A 58 7.91 -20.32 -8.52
C LEU A 58 8.71 -21.25 -9.45
N HIS A 59 10.04 -21.18 -9.35
CA HIS A 59 10.98 -21.94 -10.19
C HIS A 59 11.98 -22.72 -9.31
N PRO A 60 11.56 -23.79 -8.64
CA PRO A 60 12.39 -24.50 -7.66
C PRO A 60 13.61 -25.19 -8.27
N THR A 61 13.48 -25.71 -9.49
CA THR A 61 14.56 -26.42 -10.21
C THR A 61 15.81 -25.57 -10.43
N ARG A 62 15.69 -24.23 -10.44
CA ARG A 62 16.85 -23.32 -10.51
C ARG A 62 17.73 -23.41 -9.25
N TYR A 63 17.15 -23.78 -8.12
CA TYR A 63 17.77 -23.73 -6.80
C TYR A 63 18.01 -25.11 -6.17
N GLU A 64 17.61 -26.20 -6.82
CA GLU A 64 17.84 -27.58 -6.34
C GLU A 64 19.32 -27.85 -6.00
N ARG A 65 20.26 -27.32 -6.80
CA ARG A 65 21.71 -27.41 -6.54
C ARG A 65 22.17 -26.80 -5.21
N TYR A 66 21.34 -25.94 -4.61
CA TYR A 66 21.59 -25.30 -3.31
C TYR A 66 20.78 -25.96 -2.18
N GLY A 67 20.09 -27.07 -2.44
CA GLY A 67 19.33 -27.84 -1.45
C GLY A 67 17.85 -27.42 -1.30
N TYR A 68 17.32 -26.58 -2.19
CA TYR A 68 15.90 -26.20 -2.17
C TYR A 68 15.06 -27.21 -2.95
N ASP A 69 14.05 -27.79 -2.31
CA ASP A 69 13.05 -28.65 -2.97
C ASP A 69 12.00 -27.82 -3.71
N ALA A 70 11.22 -27.03 -2.96
CA ALA A 70 10.13 -26.22 -3.50
C ALA A 70 9.87 -24.93 -2.72
N THR A 71 10.57 -24.75 -1.60
CA THR A 71 10.25 -23.72 -0.62
C THR A 71 11.51 -23.12 -0.04
N CYS A 72 11.44 -21.85 0.35
CA CYS A 72 12.47 -21.17 1.11
C CYS A 72 11.88 -20.46 2.32
N ILE A 73 12.74 -20.02 3.23
CA ILE A 73 12.36 -19.20 4.36
C ILE A 73 12.53 -17.73 3.98
N LEU A 74 11.43 -16.99 3.96
CA LEU A 74 11.42 -15.54 3.86
C LEU A 74 11.64 -14.96 5.26
N GLU A 75 12.64 -14.11 5.45
CA GLU A 75 12.86 -13.45 6.74
C GLU A 75 11.94 -12.25 6.91
N ALA A 76 11.70 -11.83 8.15
CA ALA A 76 10.88 -10.65 8.44
C ALA A 76 11.56 -9.37 7.94
N LYS A 77 10.76 -8.43 7.40
CA LYS A 77 11.22 -7.15 6.85
C LYS A 77 12.12 -7.27 5.61
N GLU A 78 12.11 -8.41 4.93
CA GLU A 78 12.74 -8.54 3.61
C GLU A 78 11.92 -7.79 2.57
N GLN A 79 12.62 -7.09 1.67
CA GLN A 79 12.00 -6.37 0.57
C GLN A 79 11.70 -7.31 -0.58
N ILE A 80 10.44 -7.31 -1.01
CA ILE A 80 9.94 -8.09 -2.13
C ILE A 80 9.15 -7.16 -3.05
N ILE A 81 9.30 -7.39 -4.35
CA ILE A 81 8.65 -6.60 -5.40
C ILE A 81 7.49 -7.44 -5.92
N ILE A 82 6.28 -6.89 -5.90
CA ILE A 82 5.11 -7.57 -6.46
C ILE A 82 5.26 -7.62 -7.97
N MET A 83 5.24 -8.81 -8.56
CA MET A 83 5.26 -9.01 -10.01
C MET A 83 3.84 -9.10 -10.55
N GLU A 84 2.98 -9.85 -9.87
CA GLU A 84 1.58 -10.01 -10.22
C GLU A 84 0.69 -9.79 -8.99
N SER A 85 -0.33 -8.95 -9.15
CA SER A 85 -1.27 -8.62 -8.08
C SER A 85 -2.25 -9.76 -7.83
N PRO A 86 -2.77 -9.89 -6.59
CA PRO A 86 -3.79 -10.87 -6.26
C PRO A 86 -5.12 -10.63 -7.01
N ALA A 87 -5.38 -9.41 -7.51
CA ALA A 87 -6.55 -9.17 -8.36
C ALA A 87 -6.56 -10.02 -9.65
N THR A 88 -5.37 -10.47 -10.06
CA THR A 88 -5.19 -11.34 -11.23
C THR A 88 -5.34 -12.83 -10.88
N ARG A 89 -5.37 -13.22 -9.60
CA ARG A 89 -5.41 -14.62 -9.14
C ARG A 89 -6.58 -14.90 -8.20
N ILE A 90 -7.23 -16.04 -8.41
CA ILE A 90 -8.40 -16.47 -7.64
C ILE A 90 -8.01 -16.87 -6.20
N ASP A 91 -6.76 -17.29 -5.97
CA ASP A 91 -6.34 -17.94 -4.72
C ASP A 91 -5.78 -16.99 -3.66
N HIS A 92 -5.96 -15.67 -3.79
CA HIS A 92 -5.34 -14.67 -2.89
C HIS A 92 -3.80 -14.80 -2.76
N THR A 93 -3.17 -15.41 -3.74
CA THR A 93 -1.71 -15.49 -3.87
C THR A 93 -1.22 -14.38 -4.78
N LEU A 94 -0.02 -13.89 -4.50
CA LEU A 94 0.69 -12.95 -5.35
C LEU A 94 2.04 -13.54 -5.75
N ILE A 95 2.47 -13.24 -6.97
CA ILE A 95 3.83 -13.53 -7.40
C ILE A 95 4.67 -12.34 -7.01
N ALA A 96 5.67 -12.57 -6.16
CA ALA A 96 6.64 -11.56 -5.77
C ALA A 96 8.04 -12.01 -6.18
N ARG A 97 8.93 -11.05 -6.35
CA ARG A 97 10.35 -11.29 -6.57
C ARG A 97 11.14 -10.71 -5.40
N MET A 98 12.10 -11.46 -4.88
CA MET A 98 13.07 -10.95 -3.92
C MET A 98 13.80 -9.74 -4.50
N HIS A 99 13.96 -8.69 -3.69
CA HIS A 99 14.79 -7.55 -4.07
C HIS A 99 16.22 -8.02 -4.38
N GLU A 100 16.91 -7.24 -5.20
CA GLU A 100 18.28 -7.55 -5.58
C GLU A 100 19.21 -7.31 -4.40
N SER A 101 19.62 -8.40 -3.73
CA SER A 101 20.73 -8.37 -2.79
C SER A 101 21.98 -8.98 -3.45
N SER A 102 23.15 -8.42 -3.12
CA SER A 102 24.45 -8.98 -3.46
C SER A 102 24.86 -10.16 -2.56
N ASP A 103 24.03 -10.49 -1.56
CA ASP A 103 24.33 -11.54 -0.60
C ASP A 103 24.38 -12.92 -1.25
N PRO A 104 25.30 -13.80 -0.79
CA PRO A 104 25.35 -15.18 -1.27
C PRO A 104 24.08 -15.94 -0.89
N ILE A 105 23.70 -16.92 -1.71
CA ILE A 105 22.59 -17.83 -1.42
C ILE A 105 22.92 -18.60 -0.13
N GLN A 106 22.09 -18.42 0.89
CA GLN A 106 22.22 -19.09 2.19
C GLN A 106 20.99 -19.95 2.44
N PHE A 107 21.11 -21.25 2.20
CA PHE A 107 20.06 -22.20 2.58
C PHE A 107 19.86 -22.16 4.11
N PRO A 108 18.62 -22.10 4.64
CA PRO A 108 17.33 -22.29 3.96
C PRO A 108 16.60 -21.01 3.51
N TYR A 109 17.26 -19.85 3.52
CA TYR A 109 16.64 -18.54 3.24
C TYR A 109 16.32 -18.32 1.76
N CYS A 110 15.43 -17.39 1.42
CA CYS A 110 15.07 -17.17 0.02
C CYS A 110 16.25 -16.60 -0.80
N PRO A 111 16.56 -17.21 -1.97
CA PRO A 111 17.65 -16.73 -2.82
C PRO A 111 17.39 -15.30 -3.35
N PRO A 112 18.44 -14.49 -3.59
CA PRO A 112 18.28 -13.19 -4.23
C PRO A 112 17.69 -13.34 -5.63
N ARG A 113 16.82 -12.41 -6.02
CA ARG A 113 16.05 -12.42 -7.28
C ARG A 113 15.19 -13.68 -7.51
N ALA A 114 14.93 -14.49 -6.49
CA ALA A 114 13.99 -15.60 -6.60
C ALA A 114 12.56 -15.08 -6.78
N GLU A 115 11.79 -15.76 -7.60
CA GLU A 115 10.36 -15.54 -7.74
C GLU A 115 9.63 -16.49 -6.80
N LEU A 116 8.72 -15.91 -6.02
CA LEU A 116 8.07 -16.51 -4.88
C LEU A 116 6.56 -16.39 -5.05
N ILE A 117 5.86 -17.43 -4.63
CA ILE A 117 4.41 -17.39 -4.43
C ILE A 117 4.19 -17.11 -2.95
N VAL A 118 3.65 -15.93 -2.65
CA VAL A 118 3.37 -15.48 -1.28
C VAL A 118 1.90 -15.14 -1.16
N GLN A 119 1.35 -15.19 0.05
CA GLN A 119 -0.05 -14.84 0.28
C GLN A 119 -0.18 -13.37 0.66
N VAL A 120 -1.34 -12.77 0.39
CA VAL A 120 -1.59 -11.34 0.70
C VAL A 120 -1.35 -11.01 2.18
N HIS A 121 -1.69 -11.91 3.09
CA HIS A 121 -1.54 -11.68 4.54
C HIS A 121 -0.09 -11.81 5.05
N GLN A 122 0.81 -12.36 4.22
CA GLN A 122 2.23 -12.55 4.50
C GLN A 122 3.06 -11.31 4.15
N VAL A 123 2.45 -10.35 3.45
CA VAL A 123 3.12 -9.13 3.01
C VAL A 123 2.47 -7.91 3.62
N LYS A 124 3.31 -6.94 4.00
CA LYS A 124 2.89 -5.62 4.45
C LYS A 124 3.41 -4.59 3.46
N ALA A 125 2.51 -3.79 2.90
CA ALA A 125 2.93 -2.61 2.16
C ALA A 125 3.80 -1.75 3.08
N LYS A 126 4.85 -1.13 2.51
CA LYS A 126 5.54 -0.04 3.20
C LYS A 126 4.46 0.94 3.59
N GLU A 127 4.28 1.19 4.89
CA GLU A 127 3.33 2.20 5.35
C GLU A 127 3.63 3.49 4.59
N GLY A 128 2.74 3.81 3.65
CA GLY A 128 2.95 4.92 2.73
C GLY A 128 3.00 6.20 3.54
N LEU A 129 3.78 7.17 3.09
CA LEU A 129 3.88 8.53 3.65
C LEU A 129 2.51 9.14 4.05
N LEU A 130 1.43 8.71 3.39
CA LEU A 130 0.03 9.02 3.68
C LEU A 130 -0.46 8.62 5.08
N THR A 131 -0.06 7.48 5.64
CA THR A 131 -0.42 7.12 7.03
C THR A 131 0.29 8.04 8.02
N VAL A 132 1.57 8.33 7.78
CA VAL A 132 2.36 9.27 8.58
C VAL A 132 1.78 10.69 8.52
N MET A 133 1.37 11.16 7.34
CA MET A 133 0.66 12.44 7.20
C MET A 133 -0.71 12.44 7.89
N ARG A 134 -1.48 11.35 7.76
CA ARG A 134 -2.78 11.21 8.43
C ARG A 134 -2.64 11.25 9.96
N ASP A 135 -1.62 10.61 10.51
CA ASP A 135 -1.35 10.60 11.94
C ASP A 135 -0.84 11.95 12.45
N ALA A 136 -0.03 12.65 11.65
CA ALA A 136 0.38 14.03 11.94
C ALA A 136 -0.81 15.00 11.96
N VAL A 137 -1.75 14.86 11.02
CA VAL A 137 -2.99 15.68 10.98
C VAL A 137 -3.90 15.36 12.17
N ARG A 138 -4.06 14.08 12.54
CA ARG A 138 -4.84 13.67 13.72
C ARG A 138 -4.25 14.20 15.03
N SER A 139 -2.94 14.18 15.15
CA SER A 139 -2.19 14.73 16.29
C SER A 139 -2.41 16.25 16.48
N MET A 140 -2.58 16.99 15.37
CA MET A 140 -2.85 18.44 15.42
C MET A 140 -4.31 18.79 15.69
N ILE A 141 -5.27 17.97 15.26
CA ILE A 141 -6.72 18.24 15.40
C ILE A 141 -7.28 17.71 16.74
N GLY A 142 -6.55 16.82 17.42
CA GLY A 142 -6.94 16.24 18.72
C GLY A 142 -6.52 17.02 19.96
N ARG A 143 -6.23 18.33 19.83
CA ARG A 143 -5.86 19.20 20.96
C ARG A 143 -6.86 20.32 21.17
#